data_AF-A0A966K757-F1
#
_entry.id   AF-A0A966K757-F1
#
_cell.length_a   1.000
_cell.length_b   1.000
_cell.length_c   1.000
_cell.angle_alpha   90.00
_cell.angle_beta   90.00
_cell.angle_gamma   90.00
#
_symmetry.space_group_name_H-M   'P 1'
#
loop_
_entity.id
_entity.type
_entity.pdbx_description
1 polymer ?
#
loop_
_entity_poly.entity_id
_entity_poly.type
_entity_poly.pdbx_seq_one_letter_code
_entity_poly.pdbx_strand_id
1 'polypeptide(L)'
;MYPDTQFGDSYGYFEISVGKDGEPLEDYRLRIISSGIQPRGGWEHVSVSIADRCPSWEDMCRVKAMFWEDSETVVQFHPEESQYVNNHEFCLHLWKQVGVKVELPPKQFV
;
A
#
# COMPACT_ATOMS: atom_id res chain seq x y z
N MET A 1 11.93 15.81 -0.13
CA MET A 1 11.03 16.27 -1.21
C MET A 1 11.09 15.17 -2.25
N TYR A 2 9.99 14.44 -2.45
CA TYR A 2 9.93 13.45 -3.53
C TYR A 2 9.97 14.22 -4.86
N PRO A 3 10.74 13.77 -5.87
CA PRO A 3 10.66 14.38 -7.20
C PRO A 3 9.22 14.29 -7.73
N ASP A 4 8.87 15.17 -8.66
CA ASP A 4 7.57 15.10 -9.34
C ASP A 4 7.40 13.71 -9.96
N THR A 5 6.52 12.88 -9.39
CA THR A 5 6.26 11.53 -9.90
C THR A 5 5.47 11.60 -11.20
N GLN A 6 5.80 10.73 -12.14
CA GLN A 6 5.12 10.60 -13.43
C GLN A 6 4.50 9.21 -13.60
N PHE A 7 3.60 9.09 -14.59
CA PHE A 7 3.05 7.80 -14.96
C PHE A 7 4.16 6.80 -15.32
N GLY A 8 4.09 5.60 -14.74
CA GLY A 8 5.10 4.55 -14.90
C GLY A 8 6.21 4.56 -13.84
N ASP A 9 6.23 5.55 -12.93
CA ASP A 9 7.16 5.52 -11.81
C ASP A 9 6.81 4.43 -10.82
N SER A 10 7.83 3.69 -10.38
CA SER A 10 7.68 2.69 -9.33
C SER A 10 7.93 3.26 -7.94
N TYR A 11 8.62 4.39 -7.80
CA TYR A 11 8.99 5.01 -6.52
C TYR A 11 8.53 6.47 -6.46
N GLY A 12 8.24 6.97 -5.25
CA GLY A 12 7.89 8.36 -5.02
C GLY A 12 6.62 8.56 -4.20
N TYR A 13 6.07 9.77 -4.27
CA TYR A 13 4.80 10.16 -3.65
C TYR A 13 3.73 10.32 -4.72
N PHE A 14 2.61 9.63 -4.56
CA PHE A 14 1.48 9.69 -5.47
C PHE A 14 0.22 10.12 -4.72
N GLU A 15 -0.65 10.86 -5.42
CA GLU A 15 -1.97 11.21 -4.91
C GLU A 15 -3.01 10.80 -5.95
N ILE A 16 -3.94 9.94 -5.55
CA ILE A 16 -5.02 9.48 -6.44
C ILE A 16 -6.37 9.88 -5.85
N SER A 17 -7.20 10.51 -6.67
CA SER A 17 -8.60 10.74 -6.33
C SER A 17 -9.37 9.44 -6.48
N VAL A 18 -10.14 9.08 -5.46
CA VAL A 18 -11.08 7.97 -5.50
C VAL A 18 -12.47 8.56 -5.61
N GLY A 19 -13.13 8.28 -6.73
CA GLY A 19 -14.52 8.58 -7.01
C GLY A 19 -15.05 7.56 -8.02
N LYS A 20 -16.35 7.33 -8.04
CA LYS A 20 -16.99 6.54 -9.10
C LYS A 20 -17.59 7.49 -10.13
N ASP A 21 -17.36 7.21 -11.41
CA ASP A 21 -18.06 7.92 -12.49
C ASP A 21 -19.58 7.85 -12.24
N GLY A 22 -20.20 9.01 -12.02
CA GLY A 22 -21.65 9.14 -11.86
C GLY A 22 -22.23 8.83 -10.47
N GLU A 23 -21.42 8.56 -9.44
CA GLU A 23 -21.94 8.25 -8.08
C GLU A 23 -21.34 9.17 -6.99
N PRO A 24 -22.14 9.65 -6.03
CA PRO A 24 -21.72 10.60 -4.99
C PRO A 24 -21.02 9.95 -3.77
N LEU A 25 -20.39 8.79 -3.91
CA LEU A 25 -19.65 8.16 -2.81
C LEU A 25 -18.24 8.76 -2.73
N GLU A 26 -18.04 9.53 -1.64
CA GLU A 26 -16.83 10.24 -1.16
C GLU A 26 -15.75 10.53 -2.20
N ASP A 27 -15.64 11.80 -2.62
CA ASP A 27 -14.42 12.34 -3.23
C ASP A 27 -13.34 12.43 -2.14
N TYR A 28 -12.50 11.39 -2.01
CA TYR A 28 -11.32 11.43 -1.16
C TYR A 28 -10.05 11.14 -1.96
N ARG A 29 -8.92 11.39 -1.32
CA ARG A 29 -7.60 11.21 -1.91
C ARG A 29 -6.81 10.19 -1.12
N LEU A 30 -6.30 9.18 -1.81
CA LEU A 30 -5.28 8.30 -1.28
C LEU A 30 -3.92 8.95 -1.51
N ARG A 31 -3.15 9.09 -0.43
CA ARG A 31 -1.75 9.53 -0.46
C ARG A 31 -0.87 8.31 -0.32
N ILE A 32 -0.01 8.10 -1.30
CA ILE A 32 0.76 6.87 -1.45
C ILE A 32 2.24 7.20 -1.49
N ILE A 33 3.05 6.48 -0.71
CA ILE A 33 4.50 6.55 -0.80
C ILE A 33 5.01 5.17 -1.17
N SER A 34 5.71 5.06 -2.30
CA SER A 34 6.35 3.82 -2.74
C SER A 34 7.87 3.93 -2.67
N SER A 35 8.52 2.87 -2.17
CA SER A 35 9.99 2.74 -2.22
C SER A 35 10.51 2.30 -3.59
N GLY A 36 9.63 1.82 -4.48
CA GLY A 36 9.96 1.26 -5.79
C GLY A 36 10.60 -0.12 -5.78
N ILE A 37 10.99 -0.55 -6.98
CA ILE A 37 11.58 -1.88 -7.26
C ILE A 37 12.99 -1.99 -6.66
N GLN A 38 13.64 -0.88 -6.29
CA GLN A 38 14.91 -0.90 -5.56
C GLN A 38 14.65 -1.16 -4.07
N PRO A 39 14.81 -2.40 -3.59
CA PRO A 39 14.29 -2.80 -2.31
C PRO A 39 15.13 -2.16 -1.21
N ARG A 40 14.54 -1.37 -0.32
CA ARG A 40 15.26 -0.89 0.87
C ARG A 40 15.35 -2.05 1.85
N GLY A 41 16.57 -2.53 2.09
CA GLY A 41 16.78 -3.68 2.99
C GLY A 41 16.14 -4.99 2.50
N GLY A 42 15.93 -5.16 1.19
CA GLY A 42 15.33 -6.38 0.62
C GLY A 42 13.81 -6.40 0.56
N TRP A 43 13.15 -5.28 0.86
CA TRP A 43 11.69 -5.16 0.84
C TRP A 43 11.22 -4.11 -0.17
N GLU A 44 10.20 -4.48 -0.94
CA GLU A 44 9.31 -3.54 -1.62
C GLU A 44 8.24 -3.07 -0.62
N HIS A 45 7.92 -1.78 -0.68
CA HIS A 45 7.09 -1.13 0.32
C HIS A 45 6.20 -0.06 -0.30
N VAL A 46 4.92 -0.09 0.07
CA VAL A 46 3.99 1.00 -0.18
C VAL A 46 3.29 1.39 1.12
N SER A 47 3.24 2.69 1.40
CA SER A 47 2.43 3.30 2.46
C SER A 47 1.22 3.99 1.84
N VAL A 48 0.05 3.83 2.46
CA VAL A 48 -1.21 4.37 1.97
C VAL A 48 -1.91 5.08 3.11
N SER A 49 -2.34 6.31 2.89
CA SER A 49 -3.06 7.08 3.91
C SER A 49 -4.17 7.93 3.32
N ILE A 50 -5.18 8.20 4.15
CA ILE A 50 -6.22 9.19 3.92
C ILE A 50 -6.15 10.21 5.07
N ALA A 51 -6.70 11.39 4.87
CA ALA A 51 -6.56 12.51 5.81
C ALA A 51 -7.24 12.27 7.17
N ASP A 52 -8.37 11.58 7.20
CA ASP A 52 -9.31 11.57 8.32
C ASP A 52 -9.82 10.19 8.73
N ARG A 53 -9.43 9.13 8.01
CA ARG A 53 -9.74 7.73 8.32
C ARG A 53 -8.72 6.78 7.74
N CYS A 54 -8.68 5.54 8.23
CA CYS A 54 -7.88 4.50 7.57
C CYS A 54 -8.41 4.22 6.14
N PRO A 55 -7.51 3.89 5.19
CA PRO A 55 -7.89 3.28 3.91
C PRO A 55 -8.75 2.04 4.12
N SER A 56 -9.76 1.86 3.27
CA SER A 56 -10.59 0.66 3.30
C SER A 56 -9.86 -0.55 2.73
N TRP A 57 -10.44 -1.73 2.85
CA TRP A 57 -9.92 -2.92 2.19
C TRP A 57 -9.84 -2.73 0.67
N GLU A 58 -10.87 -2.15 0.05
CA GLU A 58 -10.93 -1.87 -1.38
C GLU A 58 -9.84 -0.88 -1.81
N ASP A 59 -9.55 0.13 -1.00
CA ASP A 59 -8.43 1.06 -1.23
C ASP A 59 -7.10 0.30 -1.29
N MET A 60 -6.87 -0.57 -0.32
CA MET A 60 -5.65 -1.37 -0.23
C MET A 60 -5.52 -2.36 -1.41
N CYS A 61 -6.63 -2.99 -1.82
CA CYS A 61 -6.67 -3.83 -3.02
C CYS A 61 -6.35 -3.04 -4.29
N ARG A 62 -6.90 -1.83 -4.43
CA ARG A 62 -6.63 -0.93 -5.57
C ARG A 62 -5.15 -0.56 -5.62
N VAL A 63 -4.57 -0.17 -4.49
CA VAL A 63 -3.14 0.15 -4.42
C VAL A 63 -2.29 -1.08 -4.71
N LYS A 64 -2.64 -2.28 -4.22
CA LYS A 64 -1.92 -3.52 -4.58
C LYS A 64 -1.83 -3.67 -6.11
N ALA A 65 -2.97 -3.56 -6.79
CA ALA A 65 -3.05 -3.75 -8.24
C ALA A 65 -2.29 -2.67 -9.05
N MET A 66 -1.94 -1.54 -8.45
CA MET A 66 -1.13 -0.50 -9.10
C MET A 66 0.38 -0.76 -9.03
N PHE A 67 0.85 -1.38 -7.94
CA PHE A 67 2.28 -1.51 -7.66
C PHE A 67 2.82 -2.94 -7.81
N TRP A 68 1.93 -3.93 -7.86
CA TRP A 68 2.29 -5.36 -7.94
C TRP A 68 1.38 -6.11 -8.90
N GLU A 69 1.90 -7.20 -9.44
CA GLU A 69 1.15 -8.12 -10.28
C GLU A 69 0.08 -8.89 -9.47
N ASP A 70 -0.95 -9.38 -10.16
CA ASP A 70 -2.03 -10.15 -9.53
C ASP A 70 -1.52 -11.39 -8.80
N SER A 71 -0.48 -12.03 -9.35
CA SER A 71 0.15 -13.23 -8.80
C SER A 71 1.06 -12.96 -7.59
N GLU A 72 1.39 -11.71 -7.31
CA GLU A 72 2.30 -11.35 -6.23
C GLU A 72 1.56 -11.25 -4.89
N THR A 73 2.19 -11.83 -3.87
CA THR A 73 1.70 -11.79 -2.49
C THR A 73 2.35 -10.63 -1.75
N VAL A 74 1.52 -9.77 -1.16
CA VAL A 74 1.92 -8.67 -0.27
C VAL A 74 1.30 -8.90 1.10
N VAL A 75 1.94 -8.39 2.14
CA VAL A 75 1.50 -8.56 3.53
C VAL A 75 1.39 -7.22 4.24
N GLN A 76 0.47 -7.17 5.20
CA GLN A 76 0.40 -6.15 6.22
C GLN A 76 0.75 -6.79 7.56
N PHE A 77 1.70 -6.20 8.27
CA PHE A 77 2.17 -6.73 9.54
C PHE A 77 1.44 -6.05 10.71
N HIS A 78 1.04 -6.86 11.68
CA HIS A 78 0.82 -6.42 13.05
C HIS A 78 2.03 -6.87 13.86
N PRO A 79 3.10 -6.06 13.95
CA PRO A 79 4.26 -6.43 14.76
C PRO A 79 3.88 -6.48 16.25
N GLU A 80 4.80 -6.98 17.07
CA GLU A 80 4.69 -6.91 18.51
C GLU A 80 4.43 -5.45 18.96
N GLU A 81 3.61 -5.26 19.99
CA GLU A 81 3.22 -3.92 20.46
C GLU A 81 4.44 -3.04 20.81
N SER A 82 5.50 -3.65 21.35
CA SER A 82 6.75 -2.97 21.66
C SER A 82 7.46 -2.37 20.45
N GLN A 83 7.14 -2.86 19.25
CA GLN A 83 7.69 -2.44 17.97
C GLN A 83 6.69 -1.57 17.17
N TYR A 84 5.52 -1.24 17.73
CA TYR A 84 4.59 -0.34 17.06
C TYR A 84 5.20 1.05 16.91
N VAL A 85 5.24 1.52 15.66
CA VAL A 85 5.60 2.88 15.30
C VAL A 85 4.40 3.47 14.58
N ASN A 86 3.77 4.49 15.17
CA ASN A 86 2.65 5.20 14.57
C ASN A 86 3.02 6.67 14.32
N ASN A 87 3.68 6.92 13.19
CA ASN A 87 4.03 8.29 12.76
C ASN A 87 2.88 8.97 12.00
N HIS A 88 1.88 8.21 11.54
CA HIS A 88 0.77 8.70 10.75
C HIS A 88 -0.47 7.84 11.03
N GLU A 89 -1.40 8.38 11.82
CA GLU A 89 -2.51 7.64 12.46
C GLU A 89 -3.33 6.78 11.50
N PHE A 90 -3.57 7.28 10.29
CA PHE A 90 -4.38 6.61 9.28
C PHE A 90 -3.56 5.97 8.15
N CYS A 91 -2.30 5.63 8.41
CA CYS A 91 -1.43 5.02 7.42
C CYS A 91 -1.43 3.50 7.54
N LEU A 92 -1.74 2.82 6.44
CA LEU A 92 -1.59 1.39 6.27
C LEU A 92 -0.42 1.10 5.34
N HIS A 93 0.19 -0.08 5.49
CA HIS A 93 1.37 -0.46 4.73
C HIS A 93 1.19 -1.82 4.06
N LEU A 94 1.75 -1.95 2.86
CA LEU A 94 1.92 -3.20 2.13
C LEU A 94 3.41 -3.46 1.94
N TRP A 95 3.81 -4.70 2.19
CA TRP A 95 5.19 -5.15 2.14
C TRP A 95 5.32 -6.42 1.30
N LYS A 96 6.41 -6.52 0.56
CA LYS A 96 6.81 -7.75 -0.13
C LYS A 96 8.32 -7.94 -0.01
N GLN A 97 8.74 -9.11 0.48
CA GLN A 97 10.15 -9.45 0.53
C GLN A 97 10.62 -9.94 -0.84
N VAL A 98 11.71 -9.37 -1.34
CA VAL A 98 12.20 -9.70 -2.68
C VAL A 98 12.93 -11.04 -2.67
N GLY A 99 12.61 -11.88 -3.66
CA GLY A 99 13.22 -13.21 -3.82
C GLY A 99 12.71 -14.26 -2.82
N VAL A 100 11.74 -13.92 -1.97
CA VAL A 100 11.17 -14.84 -0.97
C VAL A 100 9.69 -15.03 -1.24
N LYS A 101 9.26 -16.28 -1.34
CA LYS A 101 7.84 -16.61 -1.40
C LYS A 101 7.26 -16.62 0.00
N VAL A 102 6.35 -15.69 0.27
CA VAL A 102 5.61 -15.63 1.53
C VAL A 102 4.76 -16.89 1.69
N GLU A 103 4.80 -17.48 2.88
CA GLU A 103 3.90 -18.58 3.24
C GLU A 103 2.48 -18.05 3.42
N LEU A 104 1.52 -18.70 2.78
CA LEU A 104 0.10 -18.39 2.93
C LEU A 104 -0.53 -19.35 3.95
N PRO A 105 -1.53 -18.89 4.73
CA PRO A 105 -2.27 -19.79 5.61
C PRO A 105 -2.93 -20.91 4.80
N PRO A 106 -3.21 -22.08 5.43
CA PRO A 106 -3.87 -23.17 4.74
C PRO A 106 -5.23 -22.73 4.20
N LYS A 107 -5.45 -22.94 2.89
CA LYS A 107 -6.66 -22.47 2.18
C LYS A 107 -7.99 -22.98 2.74
N GLN A 108 -7.96 -24.04 3.55
CA GLN A 108 -9.15 -24.64 4.17
C GLN A 108 -9.67 -23.88 5.40
N PHE A 109 -8.92 -22.89 5.90
CA PHE A 109 -9.27 -22.10 7.08
C PHE A 109 -9.57 -20.62 6.76
N VAL A 110 -9.62 -20.26 5.48
CA VAL A 110 -9.86 -18.90 4.98
C VAL A 110 -11.14 -18.82 4.17
#